data_AF-A0A9D8LXS7-F1
#
_entry.id   AF-A0A9D8LXS7-F1
#
_cell.length_a   1.000
_cell.length_b   1.000
_cell.length_c   1.000
_cell.angle_alpha   90.00
_cell.angle_beta   90.00
_cell.angle_gamma   90.00
#
_symmetry.space_group_name_H-M   'P 1'
#
loop_
_entity.id
_entity.type
_entity.pdbx_description
1 polymer ?
#
loop_
_entity_poly.entity_id
_entity_poly.type
_entity_poly.pdbx_seq_one_letter_code
_entity_poly.pdbx_strand_id
1 'polypeptide(L)'
;RHAAAAPDGLPSARAGLLLARRLTRRRSYGGAERLLAGLQQRLPEDPDVAIARARLLEWRLRDLRGALEAVDAALPHVSPRSAQDIDLRHRRARLERRLAGRRGRDP
;
A
#
# COMPACT_ATOMS: atom_id res chain seq x y z
N ARG A 1 -19.35 -17.23 -19.47
CA ARG A 1 -20.19 -17.02 -18.26
C ARG A 1 -19.38 -17.52 -17.07
N HIS A 2 -19.11 -16.67 -16.08
CA HIS A 2 -18.79 -16.94 -14.66
C HIS A 2 -18.08 -15.69 -14.10
N ALA A 3 -18.88 -14.63 -13.92
CA ALA A 3 -18.52 -13.57 -12.99
C ALA A 3 -18.75 -14.16 -11.60
N ALA A 4 -17.67 -14.55 -10.92
CA ALA A 4 -17.73 -14.92 -9.52
C ALA A 4 -18.15 -13.66 -8.75
N ALA A 5 -19.42 -13.60 -8.39
CA ALA A 5 -19.89 -12.78 -7.31
C ALA A 5 -19.15 -13.27 -6.05
N ALA A 6 -18.23 -12.44 -5.53
CA ALA A 6 -17.75 -12.64 -4.18
C ALA A 6 -18.96 -12.49 -3.25
N PRO A 7 -19.17 -13.42 -2.30
CA PRO A 7 -20.12 -13.19 -1.22
C PRO A 7 -19.53 -12.06 -0.37
N ASP A 8 -20.37 -11.12 0.02
CA ASP A 8 -20.04 -9.80 0.57
C ASP A 8 -19.69 -8.75 -0.48
N GLY A 9 -20.41 -7.63 -0.47
CA GLY A 9 -20.25 -6.48 -1.39
C GLY A 9 -18.90 -5.74 -1.29
N LEU A 10 -17.84 -6.43 -0.88
CA LEU A 10 -16.45 -6.08 -1.01
C LEU A 10 -16.04 -6.13 -2.49
N PRO A 11 -15.56 -5.03 -3.09
CA PRO A 11 -14.84 -5.12 -4.34
C PRO A 11 -13.70 -6.12 -4.16
N SER A 12 -13.55 -7.10 -5.06
CA SER A 12 -12.37 -7.97 -5.03
C SER A 12 -11.12 -7.10 -4.93
N ALA A 13 -10.12 -7.51 -4.14
CA ALA A 13 -8.91 -6.73 -3.92
C ALA A 13 -8.32 -6.21 -5.25
N ARG A 14 -8.35 -7.08 -6.27
CA ARG A 14 -8.00 -6.79 -7.65
C ARG A 14 -8.82 -5.66 -8.29
N ALA A 15 -10.16 -5.66 -8.15
CA ALA A 15 -11.01 -4.58 -8.66
C ALA A 15 -10.71 -3.25 -7.93
N GLY A 16 -10.50 -3.31 -6.61
CA GLY A 16 -10.07 -2.17 -5.81
C GLY A 16 -8.74 -1.58 -6.29
N LEU A 17 -7.74 -2.41 -6.54
CA LEU A 17 -6.43 -2.02 -7.09
C LEU A 17 -6.54 -1.40 -8.48
N LEU A 18 -7.37 -1.95 -9.37
CA LEU A 18 -7.61 -1.38 -10.70
C LEU A 18 -8.26 0.00 -10.62
N LEU A 19 -9.21 0.20 -9.71
CA LEU A 19 -9.84 1.50 -9.47
C LEU A 19 -8.83 2.49 -8.89
N ALA A 20 -8.04 2.10 -7.89
CA ALA A 20 -6.96 2.93 -7.35
C ALA A 20 -5.96 3.35 -8.43
N ARG A 21 -5.57 2.42 -9.32
CA ARG A 21 -4.71 2.72 -10.48
C ARG A 21 -5.38 3.73 -11.43
N ARG A 22 -6.69 3.62 -11.67
CA ARG A 22 -7.44 4.58 -12.49
C ARG A 22 -7.46 5.97 -11.85
N LEU A 23 -7.66 6.07 -10.54
CA LEU A 23 -7.62 7.34 -9.80
C LEU A 23 -6.23 7.98 -9.86
N THR A 24 -5.16 7.19 -9.64
CA THR A 24 -3.77 7.67 -9.75
C THR A 24 -3.46 8.17 -11.16
N ARG A 25 -3.91 7.49 -12.21
CA ARG A 25 -3.75 7.96 -13.62
C ARG A 25 -4.44 9.30 -13.87
N ARG A 26 -5.56 9.55 -13.20
CA ARG A 26 -6.30 10.82 -13.26
C ARG A 26 -5.76 11.88 -12.28
N ARG A 27 -4.60 11.63 -11.66
CA ARG A 27 -3.99 12.49 -10.62
C ARG A 27 -4.86 12.73 -9.39
N SER A 28 -5.90 11.92 -9.18
CA SER A 28 -6.74 11.94 -7.98
C SER A 28 -6.06 11.15 -6.85
N TYR A 29 -4.92 11.64 -6.36
CA TYR A 29 -4.08 10.92 -5.40
C TYR A 29 -4.75 10.76 -4.03
N GLY A 30 -5.43 11.79 -3.51
CA GLY A 30 -6.16 11.67 -2.24
C GLY A 30 -7.31 10.65 -2.33
N GLY A 31 -8.02 10.60 -3.46
CA GLY A 31 -9.04 9.56 -3.69
C GLY A 31 -8.44 8.16 -3.79
N ALA A 32 -7.30 8.02 -4.46
CA ALA A 32 -6.59 6.74 -4.55
C ALA A 32 -6.07 6.28 -3.18
N GLU A 33 -5.57 7.20 -2.35
CA GLU A 33 -5.07 6.91 -1.00
C GLU A 33 -6.20 6.43 -0.10
N ARG A 34 -7.33 7.17 -0.03
CA ARG A 34 -8.49 6.76 0.78
C ARG A 34 -9.02 5.38 0.39
N LEU A 35 -9.08 5.09 -0.91
CA LEU A 35 -9.49 3.77 -1.39
C LEU A 35 -8.50 2.68 -0.96
N LEU A 36 -7.19 2.89 -1.16
CA LEU A 36 -6.17 1.91 -0.79
C LEU A 36 -6.08 1.72 0.73
N ALA A 37 -6.26 2.77 1.52
CA ALA A 37 -6.32 2.69 2.99
C ALA A 37 -7.52 1.85 3.44
N GLY A 38 -8.71 2.10 2.88
CA GLY A 38 -9.90 1.31 3.17
C GLY A 38 -9.77 -0.16 2.75
N LEU A 39 -9.11 -0.43 1.61
CA LEU A 39 -8.80 -1.81 1.20
C LEU A 39 -7.82 -2.48 2.16
N GLN A 40 -6.76 -1.79 2.57
CA GLN A 40 -5.75 -2.35 3.46
C GLN A 40 -6.33 -2.69 4.85
N GLN A 41 -7.27 -1.89 5.35
CA GLN A 41 -7.98 -2.17 6.60
C GLN A 41 -8.87 -3.42 6.51
N ARG A 42 -9.48 -3.65 5.34
CA ARG A 42 -10.45 -4.74 5.13
C ARG A 42 -9.80 -6.04 4.67
N LEU A 43 -8.62 -5.95 4.06
CA LEU A 43 -7.85 -7.04 3.49
C LEU A 43 -6.38 -6.90 3.92
N PRO A 44 -6.09 -6.94 5.25
CA PRO A 44 -4.74 -6.77 5.76
C PRO A 44 -3.75 -7.84 5.26
N GLU A 45 -4.26 -9.02 4.88
CA GLU A 45 -3.52 -10.14 4.33
C GLU A 45 -3.14 -9.98 2.85
N ASP A 46 -3.68 -8.98 2.13
CA ASP A 46 -3.33 -8.72 0.74
C ASP A 46 -2.11 -7.77 0.64
N PRO A 47 -0.89 -8.29 0.41
CA PRO A 47 0.31 -7.46 0.35
C PRO A 47 0.31 -6.50 -0.85
N ASP A 48 -0.40 -6.79 -1.93
CA ASP A 48 -0.40 -5.94 -3.13
C ASP A 48 -1.08 -4.60 -2.85
N VAL A 49 -2.08 -4.59 -1.96
CA VAL A 49 -2.74 -3.37 -1.48
C VAL A 49 -1.75 -2.49 -0.72
N ALA A 50 -1.01 -3.08 0.22
CA ALA A 50 0.00 -2.36 1.00
C ALA A 50 1.14 -1.82 0.12
N ILE A 51 1.62 -2.62 -0.83
CA ILE A 51 2.66 -2.20 -1.79
C ILE A 51 2.17 -1.03 -2.66
N ALA A 52 0.93 -1.10 -3.17
CA ALA A 52 0.34 -0.05 -3.97
C ALA A 52 0.17 1.24 -3.17
N ARG A 53 -0.32 1.14 -1.92
CA ARG A 53 -0.50 2.29 -1.02
C ARG A 53 0.84 2.94 -0.66
N ALA A 54 1.83 2.14 -0.27
CA ALA A 54 3.17 2.63 0.06
C ALA A 54 3.81 3.37 -1.12
N ARG A 55 3.69 2.85 -2.35
CA ARG A 55 4.19 3.53 -3.57
C ARG A 55 3.47 4.86 -3.83
N LEU A 56 2.15 4.91 -3.65
CA LEU A 56 1.39 6.14 -3.82
C LEU A 56 1.85 7.22 -2.81
N LEU A 57 1.93 6.84 -1.54
CA LEU A 57 2.38 7.72 -0.45
C LEU A 57 3.82 8.20 -0.70
N GLU A 58 4.73 7.28 -1.01
CA GLU A 58 6.16 7.58 -1.21
C GLU A 58 6.40 8.51 -2.42
N TRP A 59 5.80 8.21 -3.57
CA TRP A 59 6.20 8.83 -4.84
C TRP A 59 5.29 9.97 -5.28
N ARG A 60 3.99 9.89 -5.00
CA ARG A 60 3.02 10.90 -5.45
C ARG A 60 2.66 11.88 -4.35
N LEU A 61 2.47 11.39 -3.12
CA LEU A 61 2.09 12.25 -1.97
C LEU A 61 3.31 12.72 -1.16
N ARG A 62 4.50 12.16 -1.42
CA ARG A 62 5.77 12.50 -0.73
C ARG A 62 5.72 12.27 0.79
N ASP A 63 4.80 11.44 1.24
CA ASP A 63 4.63 11.03 2.63
C ASP A 63 5.39 9.72 2.87
N LEU A 64 6.63 9.85 3.35
CA LEU A 64 7.46 8.70 3.67
C LEU A 64 7.02 7.99 4.96
N ARG A 65 6.38 8.72 5.89
CA ARG A 65 5.96 8.15 7.17
C ARG A 65 4.72 7.30 6.95
N GLY A 66 3.70 7.82 6.26
CA GLY A 66 2.54 7.03 5.88
C GLY A 66 2.91 5.83 5.00
N ALA A 67 3.90 5.97 4.11
CA ALA A 67 4.39 4.83 3.32
C ALA A 67 5.01 3.74 4.21
N LEU A 68 5.74 4.11 5.27
CA LEU A 68 6.32 3.16 6.23
C LEU A 68 5.21 2.50 7.06
N GLU A 69 4.26 3.28 7.57
CA GLU A 69 3.12 2.77 8.33
C GLU A 69 2.29 1.77 7.53
N ALA A 70 2.08 2.02 6.23
CA ALA A 70 1.39 1.09 5.34
C ALA A 70 2.16 -0.24 5.19
N VAL A 71 3.50 -0.22 5.16
CA VAL A 71 4.31 -1.44 5.10
C VAL A 71 4.29 -2.18 6.43
N ASP A 72 4.47 -1.46 7.53
CA ASP A 72 4.49 -2.04 8.88
C ASP A 72 3.16 -2.69 9.25
N ALA A 73 2.03 -2.09 8.85
CA ALA A 73 0.71 -2.65 9.08
C ALA A 73 0.46 -3.94 8.29
N ALA A 74 1.15 -4.19 7.18
CA ALA A 74 0.95 -5.39 6.36
C ALA A 74 1.85 -6.56 6.77
N LEU A 75 3.08 -6.28 7.22
CA LEU A 75 4.08 -7.30 7.54
C LEU A 75 3.60 -8.42 8.48
N PRO A 76 2.80 -8.16 9.54
CA PRO A 76 2.29 -9.21 10.42
C PRO A 76 1.36 -10.21 9.74
N HIS A 77 0.74 -9.85 8.62
CA HIS A 77 -0.29 -10.65 7.95
C HIS A 77 0.25 -11.43 6.73
N VAL A 78 1.49 -11.17 6.32
CA VAL A 78 2.09 -11.82 5.15
C VAL A 78 2.89 -13.04 5.58
N SER A 79 2.79 -14.12 4.81
CA SER A 79 3.57 -15.34 5.07
C SER A 79 5.08 -15.02 5.14
N PRO A 80 5.76 -15.34 6.24
CA PRO A 80 7.19 -15.10 6.38
C PRO A 80 7.99 -15.74 5.25
N ARG A 81 9.06 -15.07 4.80
CA ARG A 81 9.96 -15.52 3.72
C ARG A 81 9.31 -15.68 2.33
N SER A 82 8.04 -15.30 2.16
CA SER A 82 7.44 -15.16 0.83
C SER A 82 8.11 -14.04 0.04
N ALA A 83 7.96 -14.04 -1.29
CA ALA A 83 8.47 -12.95 -2.13
C ALA A 83 7.93 -11.58 -1.70
N GLN A 84 6.66 -11.54 -1.27
CA GLN A 84 6.00 -10.34 -0.79
C GLN A 84 6.53 -9.89 0.58
N ASP A 85 6.77 -10.81 1.52
CA ASP A 85 7.42 -10.50 2.81
C ASP A 85 8.81 -9.90 2.58
N ILE A 86 9.60 -10.49 1.68
CA ILE A 86 10.94 -9.99 1.34
C ILE A 86 10.86 -8.57 0.72
N ASP A 87 9.95 -8.33 -0.24
CA ASP A 87 9.77 -7.00 -0.84
C ASP A 87 9.32 -5.97 0.20
N LEU A 88 8.38 -6.29 1.08
CA LEU A 88 7.92 -5.40 2.15
C LEU A 88 9.05 -5.08 3.13
N ARG A 89 9.84 -6.07 3.57
CA ARG A 89 11.00 -5.83 4.45
C ARG A 89 12.06 -4.93 3.79
N HIS A 90 12.35 -5.15 2.52
CA HIS A 90 13.27 -4.28 1.77
C HIS A 90 12.73 -2.85 1.66
N ARG A 91 11.42 -2.67 1.41
CA ARG A 91 10.78 -1.36 1.40
C ARG A 91 10.85 -0.68 2.77
N ARG A 92 10.53 -1.40 3.85
CA ARG A 92 10.62 -0.93 5.24
C ARG A 92 12.00 -0.37 5.53
N ALA A 93 13.05 -1.18 5.31
CA ALA A 93 14.43 -0.78 5.56
C ALA A 93 14.87 0.42 4.69
N ARG A 94 14.39 0.52 3.44
CA ARG A 94 14.63 1.71 2.60
C ARG A 94 13.94 2.95 3.14
N LEU A 95 12.68 2.85 3.55
CA LEU A 95 11.88 3.97 4.07
C LEU A 95 12.44 4.48 5.40
N GLU A 96 12.80 3.58 6.31
CA GLU A 96 13.47 3.92 7.59
C GLU A 96 14.76 4.71 7.34
N ARG A 97 15.64 4.24 6.45
CA ARG A 97 16.87 4.97 6.09
C ARG A 97 16.59 6.35 5.53
N ARG A 98 15.58 6.49 4.65
CA ARG A 98 15.21 7.79 4.07
C ARG A 98 14.62 8.75 5.10
N LEU A 99 13.84 8.26 6.05
CA LEU A 99 13.29 9.05 7.15
C LEU A 99 14.40 9.50 8.11
N ALA A 100 15.33 8.61 8.46
CA ALA A 100 16.49 8.94 9.28
C ALA A 100 17.36 10.00 8.60
N GLY A 101 17.66 9.85 7.30
CA GLY A 101 18.44 10.82 6.53
C GLY A 101 17.75 12.17 6.34
N ARG A 102 16.41 12.26 6.43
CA ARG A 102 15.70 13.55 6.44
C ARG A 102 15.83 14.26 7.79
N ARG A 103 15.70 13.54 8.90
CA ARG A 103 15.84 14.13 10.24
C ARG A 103 17.24 14.70 10.48
N GLY A 104 18.28 14.09 9.92
CA GLY A 104 19.65 14.62 10.00
C GLY A 104 19.95 15.80 9.06
N ARG A 105 18.98 16.25 8.24
CA ARG A 105 19.12 17.36 7.29
C ARG A 105 18.29 18.59 7.70
N ASP A 106 17.47 18.49 8.75
CA ASP A 106 16.82 19.65 9.35
C ASP A 106 17.85 20.39 10.24
N PRO A 107 18.13 21.68 10.00
CA PRO A 107 19.13 22.47 10.72
C PRO A 107 18.75 22.78 12.18
#